data_AF-A0A081ERN4-F1
#
_entry.id   AF-A0A081ERN4-F1
#
_cell.length_a   1.000
_cell.length_b   1.000
_cell.length_c   1.000
_cell.angle_alpha   90.00
_cell.angle_beta   90.00
_cell.angle_gamma   90.00
#
_symmetry.space_group_name_H-M   'P 1'
#
loop_
_entity.id
_entity.type
_entity.pdbx_description
1 polymer ?
#
loop_
_entity_poly.entity_id
_entity_poly.type
_entity_poly.pdbx_seq_one_letter_code
_entity_poly.pdbx_strand_id
1 'polypeptide(L)'
;MMKACFLLHKRLHSEHGISTDFEFIAGDYGPLDEKVYTTLEGLERNGLIEEVESEQYQGTEYRLTLEGQERAEVLYQQLSDGERNLISWLKGKHVMKPLSQLLSFVYNRYPKYTENSKLV
;
A
#
# COMPACT_ATOMS: atom_id res chain seq x y z
N MET A 1 1.77 -1.62 -5.24
CA MET A 1 2.01 -0.92 -3.95
C MET A 1 1.00 0.20 -3.65
N MET A 2 0.96 1.29 -4.45
CA MET A 2 0.12 2.50 -4.23
C MET A 2 -1.31 2.27 -3.69
N LYS A 3 -2.08 1.40 -4.35
CA LYS A 3 -3.50 1.16 -4.00
C LYS A 3 -3.65 0.50 -2.63
N ALA A 4 -2.69 -0.32 -2.22
CA ALA A 4 -2.70 -0.93 -0.90
C ALA A 4 -2.42 0.10 0.20
N CYS A 5 -1.45 1.00 -0.01
CA CYS A 5 -1.19 2.13 0.89
C CYS A 5 -2.42 3.02 1.04
N PHE A 6 -3.11 3.32 -0.06
CA PHE A 6 -4.37 4.06 -0.03
C PHE A 6 -5.44 3.38 0.84
N LEU A 7 -5.66 2.07 0.64
CA LEU A 7 -6.66 1.33 1.43
C LEU A 7 -6.31 1.29 2.91
N LEU A 8 -5.04 1.10 3.23
CA LEU A 8 -4.55 1.12 4.60
C LEU A 8 -4.76 2.49 5.24
N HIS A 9 -4.33 3.56 4.57
CA HIS A 9 -4.54 4.95 5.01
C HIS A 9 -6.02 5.25 5.28
N LYS A 10 -6.93 4.84 4.39
CA LYS A 10 -8.38 5.06 4.60
C LYS A 10 -8.92 4.34 5.81
N ARG A 11 -8.51 3.09 6.04
CA ARG A 11 -8.96 2.32 7.22
C ARG A 11 -8.33 2.79 8.52
N LEU A 12 -7.04 3.11 8.53
CA LEU A 12 -6.38 3.70 9.70
C LEU A 12 -7.12 4.95 10.17
N HIS A 13 -7.46 5.83 9.24
CA HIS A 13 -8.22 7.03 9.56
C HIS A 13 -9.66 6.71 10.01
N SER A 14 -10.40 5.87 9.29
CA SER A 14 -11.83 5.64 9.57
C SER A 14 -12.12 4.71 10.75
N GLU A 15 -11.27 3.71 11.00
CA GLU A 15 -11.51 2.67 12.01
C GLU A 15 -10.68 2.88 13.28
N HIS A 16 -9.53 3.54 13.18
CA HIS A 16 -8.60 3.72 14.30
C HIS A 16 -8.31 5.19 14.62
N GLY A 17 -8.81 6.16 13.83
CA GLY A 17 -8.52 7.58 14.03
C GLY A 17 -7.04 7.94 13.81
N ILE A 18 -6.26 7.05 13.19
CA ILE A 18 -4.84 7.25 12.94
C ILE A 18 -4.69 7.98 11.61
N SER A 19 -4.18 9.22 11.66
CA SER A 19 -3.79 9.95 10.46
C SER A 19 -2.38 9.53 10.04
N THR A 20 -2.19 9.29 8.76
CA THR A 20 -0.85 9.27 8.16
C THR A 20 -0.55 10.65 7.56
N ASP A 21 0.68 10.85 7.12
CA ASP A 21 1.15 12.02 6.37
C ASP A 21 0.89 11.93 4.87
N PHE A 22 0.22 10.85 4.42
CA PHE A 22 -0.17 10.65 3.02
C PHE A 22 -1.37 11.53 2.64
N GLU A 23 -1.30 12.09 1.44
CA GLU A 23 -2.25 13.01 0.82
C GLU A 23 -2.71 12.48 -0.54
N PHE A 24 -3.45 11.37 -0.51
CA PHE A 24 -3.94 10.76 -1.75
C PHE A 24 -4.88 11.68 -2.52
N ILE A 25 -4.59 11.85 -3.82
CA ILE A 25 -5.38 12.58 -4.83
C ILE A 25 -5.82 11.65 -5.97
N ALA A 26 -6.73 12.10 -6.82
CA ALA A 26 -7.18 11.36 -7.99
C ALA A 26 -6.14 11.46 -9.13
N GLY A 27 -5.52 10.33 -9.49
CA GLY A 27 -4.60 10.24 -10.63
C GLY A 27 -5.16 9.42 -11.79
N ASP A 28 -4.33 9.26 -12.83
CA ASP A 28 -4.67 8.57 -14.09
C ASP A 28 -5.08 7.10 -13.92
N TYR A 29 -4.72 6.46 -12.81
CA TYR A 29 -5.03 5.05 -12.55
C TYR A 29 -5.58 4.84 -11.14
N GLY A 30 -6.34 5.81 -10.64
CA GLY A 30 -6.90 5.84 -9.30
C GLY A 30 -6.09 6.68 -8.31
N PRO A 31 -6.19 6.40 -7.00
CA PRO A 31 -5.50 7.14 -5.96
C PRO A 31 -3.98 7.16 -6.19
N LEU A 32 -3.40 8.35 -6.04
CA LEU A 32 -1.99 8.63 -6.18
C LEU A 32 -1.51 9.52 -5.02
N ASP A 33 -0.32 9.24 -4.51
CA ASP A 33 0.41 10.12 -3.62
C ASP A 33 1.92 9.93 -3.85
N GLU A 34 2.62 10.99 -4.24
CA GLU A 34 4.07 10.98 -4.48
C GLU A 34 4.88 10.61 -3.24
N LYS A 35 4.34 10.88 -2.04
CA LYS A 35 5.01 10.51 -0.77
C LYS A 35 5.15 8.99 -0.62
N VAL A 36 4.32 8.19 -1.29
CA VAL A 36 4.50 6.74 -1.29
C VAL A 36 5.80 6.35 -1.99
N TYR A 37 6.14 7.00 -3.11
CA TYR A 37 7.40 6.75 -3.82
C TYR A 37 8.60 7.21 -2.99
N THR A 38 8.57 8.43 -2.45
CA THR A 38 9.68 8.92 -1.63
C THR A 38 9.86 8.12 -0.33
N THR A 39 8.78 7.56 0.22
CA THR A 39 8.86 6.62 1.34
C THR A 39 9.56 5.31 0.95
N LEU A 40 9.23 4.75 -0.22
CA LEU A 40 9.89 3.54 -0.73
C LEU A 40 11.38 3.78 -0.99
N GLU A 41 11.74 4.88 -1.64
CA GLU A 41 13.14 5.28 -1.84
C GLU A 41 13.89 5.45 -0.52
N GLY A 42 13.23 6.00 0.50
CA GLY A 42 13.78 6.14 1.84
C GLY A 42 14.03 4.79 2.51
N LEU A 43 13.08 3.86 2.39
CA LEU A 43 13.22 2.50 2.93
C LEU A 43 14.35 1.73 2.22
N GLU A 44 14.45 1.86 0.90
CA GLU A 44 15.51 1.23 0.11
C GLU A 44 16.88 1.80 0.46
N ARG A 45 17.01 3.13 0.55
CA ARG A 45 18.25 3.82 0.94
C ARG A 45 18.72 3.40 2.35
N ASN A 46 17.78 3.08 3.23
CA ASN A 46 18.06 2.59 4.58
C ASN A 46 18.30 1.07 4.62
N GLY A 47 18.31 0.37 3.48
CA GLY A 47 18.56 -1.06 3.41
C GLY A 47 17.42 -1.93 3.94
N LEU A 48 16.21 -1.39 4.10
CA LEU A 48 15.05 -2.11 4.66
C LEU A 48 14.22 -2.82 3.59
N ILE A 49 14.28 -2.35 2.35
CA ILE A 49 13.66 -3.00 1.20
C ILE A 49 14.64 -3.07 0.04
N GLU A 50 14.35 -3.93 -0.91
CA GLU A 50 15.03 -4.04 -2.20
C GLU A 50 13.99 -4.03 -3.34
N GLU A 51 14.35 -3.36 -4.43
CA GLU A 51 13.64 -3.48 -5.71
C GLU A 51 14.09 -4.72 -6.46
N VAL A 52 13.11 -5.50 -6.94
CA VAL A 52 13.36 -6.65 -7.81
C VAL A 52 12.47 -6.54 -9.04
N GLU A 53 13.00 -6.92 -10.19
CA GLU A 53 12.20 -6.99 -11.41
C GLU A 53 11.15 -8.11 -11.26
N SER A 54 9.89 -7.81 -11.55
CA SER A 54 8.84 -8.82 -11.46
C SER A 54 9.00 -9.86 -12.56
N GLU A 55 8.94 -11.14 -12.19
CA GLU A 55 8.90 -12.24 -13.16
C GLU A 55 7.52 -12.38 -13.83
N GLN A 56 6.47 -11.76 -13.27
CA GLN A 56 5.08 -11.98 -13.67
C GLN A 56 4.52 -10.88 -14.57
N TYR A 57 5.09 -9.66 -14.52
CA TYR A 57 4.66 -8.52 -15.32
C TYR A 57 5.82 -7.54 -15.52
N GLN A 58 5.71 -6.65 -16.50
CA GLN A 58 6.69 -5.57 -16.63
C GLN A 58 6.52 -4.57 -15.48
N GLY A 59 7.48 -4.57 -14.55
CA GLY A 59 7.54 -3.60 -13.46
C GLY A 59 8.36 -4.06 -12.27
N THR A 60 8.41 -3.19 -11.26
CA THR A 60 9.16 -3.41 -10.02
C THR A 60 8.28 -4.04 -8.94
N GLU A 61 8.82 -5.04 -8.27
CA GLU A 61 8.36 -5.56 -6.99
C GLU A 61 9.28 -5.08 -5.87
N TYR A 62 8.72 -4.88 -4.68
CA TYR A 62 9.49 -4.53 -3.49
C TYR A 62 9.48 -5.70 -2.52
N ARG A 63 10.66 -6.05 -2.00
CA ARG A 63 10.83 -7.12 -0.99
C ARG A 63 11.51 -6.56 0.25
N LEU A 64 11.19 -7.10 1.42
CA LEU A 64 11.93 -6.79 2.64
C LEU A 64 13.28 -7.50 2.60
N THR A 65 14.35 -6.76 2.89
CA THR A 65 15.65 -7.34 3.20
C THR A 65 15.59 -8.10 4.53
N LEU A 66 16.65 -8.82 4.89
CA LEU A 66 16.72 -9.47 6.21
C LEU A 66 16.54 -8.47 7.35
N GLU A 67 17.26 -7.33 7.30
CA GLU A 67 17.11 -6.25 8.29
C GLU A 67 15.70 -5.67 8.29
N GLY A 68 15.11 -5.48 7.11
CA GLY A 68 13.73 -5.05 6.95
C GLY A 68 12.72 -5.99 7.62
N GLN A 69 12.94 -7.31 7.50
CA GLN A 69 12.09 -8.33 8.12
C GLN A 69 12.19 -8.28 9.64
N GLU A 70 13.40 -8.23 10.20
CA GLU A 70 13.62 -8.14 11.65
C GLU A 70 12.97 -6.88 12.23
N ARG A 71 13.16 -5.73 11.56
CA ARG A 71 12.57 -4.46 12.00
C ARG A 71 11.05 -4.47 11.89
N ALA A 72 10.51 -5.03 10.80
CA ALA A 72 9.07 -5.17 10.62
C ALA A 72 8.45 -6.08 11.69
N GLU A 73 9.11 -7.17 12.06
CA GLU A 73 8.65 -8.10 13.09
C GLU A 73 8.57 -7.41 14.47
N VAL A 74 9.61 -6.65 14.86
CA VAL A 74 9.60 -5.88 16.12
C VAL A 74 8.44 -4.87 16.14
N LEU A 75 8.23 -4.14 15.05
CA LEU A 75 7.11 -3.19 14.94
C LEU A 75 5.76 -3.90 14.97
N TYR A 76 5.64 -5.04 14.29
CA TYR A 76 4.42 -5.82 14.24
C TYR A 76 4.03 -6.35 15.63
N GLN A 77 5.01 -6.74 16.45
CA GLN A 77 4.79 -7.19 17.81
C GLN A 77 4.26 -6.08 18.74
N GLN A 78 4.51 -4.81 18.41
CA GLN A 78 4.01 -3.65 19.17
C GLN A 78 2.58 -3.24 18.80
N LEU A 79 2.06 -3.75 17.67
CA LEU A 79 0.70 -3.45 17.23
C LEU A 79 -0.34 -4.11 18.11
N SER A 80 -1.44 -3.40 18.35
CA SER A 80 -2.67 -3.93 18.93
C SER A 80 -3.31 -4.98 18.02
N ASP A 81 -4.19 -5.82 18.58
CA ASP A 81 -4.92 -6.82 17.80
C ASP A 81 -5.73 -6.20 16.66
N GLY A 82 -6.29 -5.00 16.87
CA GLY A 82 -7.03 -4.26 15.84
C GLY A 82 -6.14 -3.91 14.65
N GLU A 83 -4.94 -3.38 14.91
CA GLU A 83 -3.98 -3.01 13.86
C GLU A 83 -3.40 -4.24 13.15
N ARG A 84 -3.13 -5.32 13.89
CA ARG A 84 -2.70 -6.61 13.29
C ARG A 84 -3.79 -7.19 12.38
N ASN A 85 -5.05 -7.13 12.80
CA ASN A 85 -6.19 -7.57 12.00
C ASN A 85 -6.34 -6.73 10.73
N LEU A 86 -6.08 -5.42 10.80
CA LEU A 86 -6.07 -4.54 9.65
C LEU A 86 -4.98 -4.94 8.63
N ILE A 87 -3.76 -5.22 9.09
CA ILE A 87 -2.67 -5.69 8.22
C ILE A 87 -3.02 -7.05 7.59
N SER A 88 -3.54 -7.99 8.38
CA SER A 88 -3.96 -9.32 7.89
C SER A 88 -5.09 -9.21 6.86
N TRP A 89 -6.05 -8.32 7.09
CA TRP A 89 -7.13 -8.01 6.15
C TRP A 89 -6.56 -7.46 4.83
N LEU A 90 -5.61 -6.52 4.90
CA LEU A 90 -5.01 -5.92 3.71
C LEU A 90 -4.24 -6.97 2.88
N LYS A 91 -3.40 -7.78 3.54
CA LYS A 91 -2.63 -8.85 2.91
C LYS A 91 -3.56 -9.88 2.26
N GLY A 92 -4.49 -10.46 3.04
CA GLY A 92 -5.31 -11.58 2.59
C GLY A 92 -6.43 -11.21 1.61
N LYS A 93 -7.06 -10.04 1.75
CA LYS A 93 -8.22 -9.67 0.91
C LYS A 93 -7.90 -8.81 -0.29
N HIS A 94 -6.78 -8.08 -0.32
CA HIS A 94 -6.58 -7.02 -1.32
C HIS A 94 -5.22 -7.02 -2.01
N VAL A 95 -4.12 -7.22 -1.27
CA VAL A 95 -2.77 -7.18 -1.87
C VAL A 95 -2.43 -8.46 -2.63
N MET A 96 -2.91 -9.61 -2.17
CA MET A 96 -2.71 -10.89 -2.87
C MET A 96 -3.68 -11.14 -4.03
N LYS A 97 -4.61 -10.20 -4.29
CA LYS A 97 -5.52 -10.32 -5.44
C LYS A 97 -4.88 -9.75 -6.71
N PRO A 98 -5.28 -10.23 -7.90
CA PRO A 98 -4.89 -9.60 -9.15
C PRO A 98 -5.17 -8.10 -9.15
N LEU A 99 -4.27 -7.31 -9.73
CA LEU A 99 -4.36 -5.85 -9.78
C LEU A 99 -5.73 -5.35 -10.26
N SER A 100 -6.33 -6.02 -11.24
CA SER A 100 -7.66 -5.69 -11.77
C SER A 100 -8.77 -5.76 -10.70
N GLN A 101 -8.73 -6.75 -9.80
CA GLN A 101 -9.69 -6.86 -8.71
C GLN A 101 -9.49 -5.74 -7.68
N LEU A 102 -8.23 -5.39 -7.39
CA LEU A 102 -7.92 -4.29 -6.49
C LEU A 102 -8.40 -2.94 -7.06
N LEU A 103 -8.17 -2.70 -8.36
CA LEU A 103 -8.67 -1.51 -9.07
C LEU A 103 -10.19 -1.45 -9.05
N SER A 104 -10.89 -2.54 -9.40
CA SER A 104 -12.35 -2.62 -9.36
C SER A 104 -12.90 -2.29 -7.97
N PHE A 105 -12.27 -2.80 -6.91
CA PHE A 105 -12.67 -2.49 -5.54
C PHE A 105 -12.50 -1.00 -5.21
N VAL A 106 -11.33 -0.42 -5.52
CA VAL A 106 -11.06 1.00 -5.28
C VAL A 106 -12.04 1.88 -6.05
N TYR A 107 -12.32 1.53 -7.31
CA TYR A 107 -13.15 2.34 -8.19
C TYR A 107 -14.62 2.35 -7.75
N ASN A 108 -15.14 1.20 -7.34
CA ASN A 108 -16.51 1.11 -6.83
C ASN A 108 -16.67 1.76 -5.44
N ARG A 109 -15.67 1.62 -4.57
CA ARG A 109 -15.77 2.07 -3.17
C ARG A 109 -15.42 3.54 -2.99
N TYR A 110 -14.55 4.08 -3.83
CA TYR A 110 -14.03 5.44 -3.72
C TYR A 110 -14.03 6.18 -5.07
N PRO A 111 -15.20 6.41 -5.69
CA PRO A 111 -15.31 6.96 -7.04
C PRO A 111 -14.66 8.34 -7.21
N LYS A 112 -14.59 9.14 -6.14
CA LYS A 112 -13.91 10.45 -6.17
C LYS A 112 -12.42 10.38 -6.51
N TYR A 113 -11.78 9.21 -6.36
CA TYR A 113 -10.38 9.01 -6.73
C TYR A 113 -10.21 8.42 -8.12
N THR A 114 -11.29 8.27 -8.88
CA THR A 114 -11.29 7.68 -10.22
C THR A 114 -11.78 8.64 -11.30
N GLU A 115 -12.08 9.89 -10.94
CA GLU A 115 -12.64 10.89 -11.85
C GLU A 115 -11.71 11.18 -13.05
N ASN A 116 -10.39 11.04 -12.86
CA ASN A 116 -9.38 11.23 -13.90
C ASN A 116 -8.81 9.91 -14.44
N SER A 117 -9.40 8.76 -14.10
CA SER A 117 -8.79 7.48 -14.47
C SER A 117 -8.90 7.20 -15.96
N LYS A 118 -7.76 7.05 -16.63
CA LYS A 118 -7.67 6.47 -17.98
C LYS A 118 -8.00 4.99 -17.83
N LEU A 119 -9.21 4.61 -18.23
CA LEU A 119 -9.59 3.20 -18.30
C LEU A 119 -8.63 2.50 -19.28
N VAL A 120 -7.99 1.42 -18.81
CA VAL A 120 -7.13 0.55 -19.63
C VAL A 120 -8.01 -0.43 -20.37
#